data_AF-A0A1I7Z5U1-F1
#
_entry.id   AF-A0A1I7Z5U1-F1
#
_cell.length_a   1.000
_cell.length_b   1.000
_cell.length_c   1.000
_cell.angle_alpha   90.00
_cell.angle_beta   90.00
_cell.angle_gamma   90.00
#
_symmetry.space_group_name_H-M   'P 1'
#
loop_
_entity.id
_entity.type
_entity.pdbx_description
1 polymer ?
#
loop_
_entity_poly.entity_id
_entity_poly.type
_entity_poly.pdbx_seq_one_letter_code
_entity_poly.pdbx_strand_id
1 'polypeptide(L)'
;MRALLLLLSLSGSAAVANNELNAPRARQVPSPRLSTSPVQPILKYAATLQEKTGAVQFPFQGGNIFKELCSIYLQFKECTKSVSCHSISITAVDASYGYMCGAGYQLFEDHSACFAEIEREQTYIACKNAASDAMEEATKAKRDDLEAYFQRLCSVMDEYLRCCRPLVNRRCGPEAWDLVSQVTMDSLQVTMPTCEIRKSLM
;
A
#
# COMPACT_ATOMS: atom_id res chain seq x y z
N MET A 1 -5.93 -6.29 -4.42
CA MET A 1 -5.47 -5.90 -3.07
C MET A 1 -4.01 -6.25 -2.78
N ARG A 2 -3.41 -7.28 -3.36
CA ARG A 2 -1.94 -7.48 -3.24
C ARG A 2 -1.09 -6.33 -3.78
N ALA A 3 -1.52 -5.61 -4.81
CA ALA A 3 -0.84 -4.40 -5.28
C ALA A 3 -0.99 -3.19 -4.34
N LEU A 4 -2.15 -3.05 -3.71
CA LEU A 4 -2.35 -2.13 -2.60
C LEU A 4 -1.47 -2.51 -1.40
N LEU A 5 -1.38 -3.82 -1.10
CA LEU A 5 -0.51 -4.37 -0.08
C LEU A 5 0.99 -4.31 -0.46
N LEU A 6 1.32 -4.28 -1.76
CA LEU A 6 2.67 -4.04 -2.28
C LEU A 6 3.03 -2.55 -2.13
N LEU A 7 2.11 -1.63 -2.44
CA LEU A 7 2.25 -0.20 -2.09
C LEU A 7 2.35 0.00 -0.57
N LEU A 8 1.68 -0.83 0.24
CA LEU A 8 1.82 -0.84 1.70
C LEU A 8 3.17 -1.43 2.16
N SER A 9 3.70 -2.43 1.44
CA SER A 9 5.04 -2.96 1.69
C SER A 9 6.13 -1.97 1.29
N LEU A 10 5.89 -1.16 0.26
CA LEU A 10 6.76 -0.08 -0.20
C LEU A 10 6.71 1.13 0.74
N SER A 11 5.54 1.52 1.23
CA SER A 11 5.43 2.54 2.29
C SER A 11 6.04 2.07 3.61
N GLY A 12 5.90 0.79 3.98
CA GLY A 12 6.61 0.18 5.09
C GLY A 12 8.14 0.20 4.90
N SER A 13 8.62 -0.14 3.70
CA SER A 13 10.05 -0.13 3.36
C SER A 13 10.63 1.29 3.32
N ALA A 14 9.88 2.28 2.84
CA ALA A 14 10.24 3.69 2.85
C ALA A 14 10.23 4.28 4.27
N ALA A 15 9.25 3.90 5.10
CA ALA A 15 9.20 4.27 6.51
C ALA A 15 10.38 3.68 7.31
N VAL A 16 10.79 2.45 7.02
CA VAL A 16 11.95 1.81 7.66
C VAL A 16 13.27 2.41 7.17
N ALA A 17 13.44 2.62 5.86
CA ALA A 17 14.66 3.19 5.29
C ALA A 17 14.93 4.63 5.78
N ASN A 18 13.89 5.47 5.95
CA ASN A 18 14.06 6.82 6.48
C ASN A 18 14.29 6.87 7.99
N ASN A 19 13.86 5.86 8.74
CA ASN A 19 14.16 5.78 10.18
C ASN A 19 15.64 5.45 10.44
N GLU A 20 16.31 4.80 9.48
CA GLU A 20 17.76 4.56 9.51
C GLU A 20 18.58 5.73 8.93
N LEU A 21 18.08 6.42 7.89
CA LEU A 21 18.78 7.58 7.29
C LEU A 21 18.68 8.87 8.12
N ASN A 22 17.57 9.08 8.85
CA ASN A 22 17.36 10.26 9.70
C ASN A 22 17.54 9.96 11.19
N ALA A 23 18.42 9.05 11.56
CA ALA A 23 18.88 8.97 12.94
C ALA A 23 19.91 10.08 13.20
N PRO A 24 19.55 11.25 13.78
CA PRO A 24 20.57 12.07 14.40
C PRO A 24 21.21 11.21 15.48
N ARG A 25 22.53 11.34 15.62
CA ARG A 25 23.32 10.81 16.73
C ARG A 25 22.91 11.53 18.02
N ALA A 26 21.67 11.35 18.45
CA ALA A 26 21.11 11.97 19.63
C ALA A 26 21.51 11.11 20.84
N ARG A 27 22.15 11.77 21.81
CA ARG A 27 22.56 11.18 23.09
C ARG A 27 21.41 10.39 23.70
N GLN A 28 21.71 9.16 24.12
CA GLN A 28 20.80 8.32 24.90
C GLN A 28 20.46 9.04 26.21
N VAL A 29 19.26 9.60 26.29
CA VAL A 29 18.60 9.89 27.57
C VAL A 29 17.69 8.70 27.86
N PRO A 30 17.78 8.05 29.03
CA PRO A 30 16.91 6.93 29.36
C PRO A 30 15.50 7.47 29.64
N SER A 31 14.60 7.31 28.68
CA SER A 31 13.18 7.65 28.81
C SER A 31 12.39 6.40 29.27
N PRO A 32 11.38 6.54 30.15
CA PRO A 32 10.71 5.41 30.77
C PRO A 32 9.86 4.63 29.75
N ARG A 33 9.75 3.32 29.97
CA ARG A 33 8.99 2.40 29.13
C ARG A 33 7.51 2.79 29.10
N LEU A 34 6.99 3.27 27.95
CA LEU A 34 5.69 2.93 27.32
C LEU A 34 5.30 4.00 26.27
N SER A 35 5.29 3.63 24.99
CA SER A 35 4.10 3.77 24.13
C SER A 35 4.33 2.94 22.88
N THR A 36 3.42 2.00 22.61
CA THR A 36 3.38 1.27 21.35
C THR A 36 3.26 2.27 20.22
N SER A 37 4.16 2.22 19.23
CA SER A 37 4.12 3.15 18.10
C SER A 37 2.72 3.14 17.45
N PRO A 38 2.10 4.31 17.16
CA PRO A 38 0.76 4.41 16.58
C PRO A 38 0.60 3.63 15.26
N VAL A 39 1.72 3.43 14.57
CA VAL A 39 1.80 2.78 13.26
C VAL A 39 1.89 1.25 13.40
N GLN A 40 2.30 0.72 14.57
CA GLN A 40 2.46 -0.73 14.75
C GLN A 40 1.18 -1.55 14.53
N PRO A 41 0.00 -1.15 15.03
CA PRO A 41 -1.23 -1.92 14.82
C PRO A 41 -1.57 -2.08 13.33
N ILE A 42 -1.47 -1.00 12.55
CA ILE A 42 -1.82 -1.04 11.13
C ILE A 42 -0.78 -1.81 10.31
N LEU A 43 0.51 -1.71 10.66
CA LEU A 43 1.56 -2.52 10.01
C LEU A 43 1.42 -4.01 10.34
N LYS A 44 1.10 -4.35 11.60
CA LYS A 44 0.88 -5.74 12.02
C LYS A 44 -0.34 -6.34 11.33
N TYR A 45 -1.42 -5.55 11.20
CA TYR A 45 -2.61 -5.98 10.48
C TYR A 45 -2.30 -6.19 8.98
N ALA A 46 -1.62 -5.24 8.34
CA ALA A 46 -1.20 -5.38 6.94
C ALA A 46 -0.31 -6.61 6.70
N ALA A 47 0.65 -6.90 7.60
CA ALA A 47 1.48 -8.10 7.52
C ALA A 47 0.66 -9.39 7.69
N THR A 48 -0.29 -9.40 8.63
CA THR A 48 -1.21 -10.54 8.81
C THR A 48 -2.07 -10.77 7.57
N LEU A 49 -2.51 -9.69 6.91
CA LEU A 49 -3.21 -9.79 5.63
C LEU A 49 -2.31 -10.35 4.53
N GLN A 50 -1.04 -9.94 4.45
CA GLN A 50 -0.09 -10.47 3.47
C GLN A 50 0.12 -11.99 3.63
N GLU A 51 0.25 -12.48 4.86
CA GLU A 51 0.38 -13.92 5.15
C GLU A 51 -0.91 -14.70 4.83
N LYS A 52 -2.07 -14.18 5.23
CA LYS A 52 -3.37 -14.85 5.02
C LYS A 52 -3.85 -14.79 3.56
N THR A 53 -3.50 -13.74 2.81
CA THR A 53 -3.83 -13.62 1.38
C THR A 53 -3.01 -14.53 0.46
N GLY A 54 -2.03 -15.28 1.00
CA GLY A 54 -1.43 -16.43 0.31
C GLY A 54 -2.40 -17.61 0.10
N ALA A 55 -3.49 -17.68 0.87
CA ALA A 55 -4.43 -18.79 0.86
C ALA A 55 -5.87 -18.32 0.63
N VAL A 56 -6.32 -18.27 -0.63
CA VAL A 56 -7.67 -18.59 -1.18
C VAL A 56 -8.96 -17.97 -0.54
N GLN A 57 -8.92 -17.33 0.63
CA GLN A 57 -10.08 -17.04 1.49
C GLN A 57 -10.60 -15.59 1.41
N PHE A 58 -9.95 -14.70 0.67
CA PHE A 58 -10.40 -13.31 0.55
C PHE A 58 -11.85 -13.12 0.05
N PRO A 59 -12.38 -13.92 -0.91
CA PRO A 59 -13.67 -13.61 -1.53
C PRO A 59 -14.92 -13.83 -0.68
N PHE A 60 -14.78 -14.49 0.47
CA PHE A 60 -15.89 -14.64 1.42
C PHE A 60 -15.76 -13.72 2.65
N GLN A 61 -14.63 -13.01 2.81
CA GLN A 61 -14.33 -12.19 4.00
C GLN A 61 -13.90 -10.75 3.68
N GLY A 62 -13.76 -10.37 2.40
CA GLY A 62 -13.17 -9.10 1.97
C GLY A 62 -13.80 -7.85 2.61
N GLY A 63 -15.14 -7.78 2.68
CA GLY A 63 -15.83 -6.64 3.31
C GLY A 63 -15.63 -6.58 4.84
N ASN A 64 -15.57 -7.72 5.52
CA ASN A 64 -15.32 -7.75 6.97
C ASN A 64 -13.87 -7.39 7.31
N ILE A 65 -12.92 -7.88 6.50
CA ILE A 65 -11.50 -7.53 6.59
C ILE A 65 -11.31 -6.04 6.36
N PHE A 66 -12.00 -5.47 5.36
CA PHE A 66 -11.90 -4.06 5.06
C PHE A 66 -12.53 -3.17 6.15
N LYS A 67 -13.66 -3.57 6.72
CA LYS A 67 -14.26 -2.90 7.88
C LYS A 67 -13.32 -2.88 9.08
N GLU A 68 -12.67 -4.00 9.36
CA GLU A 68 -11.68 -4.09 10.43
C GLU A 68 -10.45 -3.21 10.15
N LEU A 69 -9.93 -3.21 8.92
CA LEU A 69 -8.86 -2.32 8.48
C LEU A 69 -9.22 -0.85 8.71
N CYS A 70 -10.42 -0.43 8.31
CA CYS A 70 -10.86 0.95 8.48
C CYS A 70 -11.10 1.31 9.95
N SER A 71 -11.56 0.37 10.79
CA SER A 71 -11.61 0.55 12.24
C SER A 71 -10.21 0.81 12.83
N ILE A 72 -9.21 0.04 12.41
CA ILE A 72 -7.81 0.22 12.83
C ILE A 72 -7.27 1.57 12.33
N TYR A 73 -7.58 1.96 11.10
CA TYR A 73 -7.20 3.27 10.56
C TYR A 73 -7.82 4.44 11.34
N LEU A 74 -9.08 4.35 11.75
CA LEU A 74 -9.72 5.38 12.57
C LEU A 74 -9.04 5.52 13.95
N GLN A 75 -8.67 4.40 14.57
CA GLN A 75 -7.88 4.41 15.81
C GLN A 75 -6.50 5.05 15.60
N PHE A 76 -5.85 4.75 14.48
CA PHE A 76 -4.59 5.38 14.09
C PHE A 76 -4.74 6.89 13.92
N LYS A 77 -5.82 7.38 13.28
CA LYS A 77 -6.08 8.82 13.12
C LYS A 77 -6.29 9.53 14.45
N GLU A 78 -7.02 8.92 15.38
CA GLU A 78 -7.19 9.50 16.72
C GLU A 78 -5.86 9.51 17.49
N CYS A 79 -5.08 8.44 17.40
CA CYS A 79 -3.77 8.34 18.06
C CYS A 79 -2.75 9.36 17.53
N THR A 80 -2.83 9.71 16.24
CA THR A 80 -1.90 10.64 15.58
C THR A 80 -2.36 12.09 15.61
N LYS A 81 -3.57 12.38 16.09
CA LYS A 81 -4.17 13.72 16.12
C LYS A 81 -3.35 14.75 16.91
N SER A 82 -2.66 14.31 17.96
CA SER A 82 -1.80 15.15 18.80
C SER A 82 -0.37 15.29 18.28
N VAL A 83 -0.01 14.57 17.20
CA VAL A 83 1.33 14.65 16.61
C VAL A 83 1.40 15.91 15.74
N SER A 84 2.13 16.91 16.22
CA SER A 84 2.32 18.19 15.51
C SER A 84 3.50 18.19 14.53
N CYS A 85 4.39 17.20 14.62
CA CYS A 85 5.55 17.10 13.75
C CYS A 85 5.19 16.42 12.42
N HIS A 86 5.80 16.86 11.32
CA HIS A 86 5.66 16.18 10.04
C HIS A 86 6.26 14.77 10.13
N SER A 87 5.47 13.75 9.82
CA SER A 87 5.88 12.35 9.81
C SER A 87 5.50 11.69 8.50
N ILE A 88 6.51 11.27 7.73
CA ILE A 88 6.32 10.54 6.47
C ILE A 88 5.53 9.26 6.71
N SER A 89 5.75 8.55 7.83
CA SER A 89 5.00 7.35 8.17
C SER A 89 3.52 7.64 8.39
N ILE A 90 3.18 8.77 9.01
CA ILE A 90 1.78 9.16 9.20
C ILE A 90 1.15 9.50 7.85
N THR A 91 1.83 10.32 7.05
CA THR A 91 1.38 10.71 5.71
C THR A 91 1.22 9.50 4.78
N ALA A 92 2.12 8.52 4.85
CA ALA A 92 2.06 7.32 4.01
C ALA A 92 0.88 6.42 4.38
N VAL A 93 0.62 6.22 5.68
CA VAL A 93 -0.58 5.50 6.14
C VAL A 93 -1.85 6.23 5.71
N ASP A 94 -1.88 7.56 5.84
CA ASP A 94 -3.02 8.38 5.44
C ASP A 94 -3.28 8.31 3.93
N ALA A 95 -2.22 8.35 3.12
CA ALA A 95 -2.31 8.24 1.67
C ALA A 95 -2.76 6.84 1.20
N SER A 96 -2.39 5.79 1.93
CA SER A 96 -2.79 4.43 1.56
C SER A 96 -4.22 4.08 1.98
N TYR A 97 -4.74 4.65 3.07
CA TYR A 97 -6.05 4.22 3.62
C TYR A 97 -7.09 5.35 3.73
N GLY A 98 -6.69 6.62 3.70
CA GLY A 98 -7.60 7.75 3.97
C GLY A 98 -8.72 7.89 2.96
N TYR A 99 -8.43 7.72 1.67
CA TYR A 99 -9.48 7.69 0.65
C TYR A 99 -10.38 6.46 0.81
N MET A 100 -9.78 5.27 0.90
CA MET A 100 -10.50 4.00 1.05
C MET A 100 -11.41 3.94 2.28
N CYS A 101 -10.97 4.45 3.42
CA CYS A 101 -11.72 4.44 4.66
C CYS A 101 -12.55 5.72 4.88
N GLY A 102 -12.55 6.62 3.89
CA GLY A 102 -13.29 7.87 3.88
C GLY A 102 -14.20 7.95 2.66
N ALA A 103 -13.95 8.92 1.78
CA ALA A 103 -14.82 9.20 0.63
C ALA A 103 -14.95 8.04 -0.37
N GLY A 104 -13.94 7.17 -0.48
CA GLY A 104 -13.94 5.99 -1.34
C GLY A 104 -14.53 4.73 -0.71
N TYR A 105 -14.99 4.78 0.55
CA TYR A 105 -15.44 3.60 1.28
C TYR A 105 -16.61 2.88 0.60
N GLN A 106 -17.65 3.64 0.20
CA GLN A 106 -18.81 3.05 -0.44
C GLN A 106 -18.44 2.41 -1.78
N LEU A 107 -17.64 3.11 -2.59
CA LEU A 107 -17.14 2.61 -3.86
C LEU A 107 -16.32 1.32 -3.69
N PHE A 108 -15.51 1.24 -2.63
CA PHE A 108 -14.80 0.01 -2.30
C PHE A 108 -15.75 -1.13 -1.94
N GLU A 109 -16.71 -0.91 -1.03
CA GLU A 109 -17.68 -1.94 -0.63
C GLU A 109 -18.45 -2.47 -1.84
N ASP A 110 -18.90 -1.58 -2.73
CA ASP A 110 -19.66 -1.91 -3.94
C ASP A 110 -18.86 -2.80 -4.92
N HIS A 111 -17.54 -2.61 -5.01
CA HIS A 111 -16.67 -3.38 -5.89
C HIS A 111 -15.89 -4.52 -5.20
N SER A 112 -16.02 -4.66 -3.88
CA SER A 112 -15.22 -5.59 -3.06
C SER A 112 -15.33 -7.05 -3.51
N ALA A 113 -16.55 -7.50 -3.83
CA ALA A 113 -16.79 -8.86 -4.33
C ALA A 113 -16.10 -9.10 -5.68
N CYS A 114 -16.19 -8.13 -6.60
CA CYS A 114 -15.56 -8.25 -7.92
C CYS A 114 -14.02 -8.28 -7.83
N PHE A 115 -13.43 -7.42 -6.98
CA PHE A 115 -11.99 -7.47 -6.75
C PHE A 115 -11.52 -8.82 -6.20
N ALA A 116 -12.36 -9.47 -5.40
CA ALA A 116 -12.03 -10.78 -4.87
C ALA A 116 -12.16 -11.89 -5.93
N GLU A 117 -13.06 -11.74 -6.89
CA GLU A 117 -13.19 -12.64 -8.05
C GLU A 117 -12.02 -12.50 -9.02
N ILE A 118 -11.65 -11.26 -9.40
CA ILE A 118 -10.56 -11.03 -10.37
C ILE A 118 -9.21 -11.52 -9.82
N GLU A 119 -9.01 -11.53 -8.51
CA GLU A 119 -7.80 -12.09 -7.88
C GLU A 119 -7.63 -13.61 -8.09
N ARG A 120 -8.68 -14.32 -8.52
CA ARG A 120 -8.64 -15.74 -8.90
C ARG A 120 -8.40 -15.96 -10.39
N GLU A 121 -8.42 -14.90 -11.20
CA GLU A 121 -8.21 -15.02 -12.64
C GLU A 121 -6.74 -15.19 -12.99
N GLN A 122 -6.43 -16.19 -13.82
CA GLN A 122 -5.05 -16.52 -14.17
C GLN A 122 -4.32 -15.38 -14.87
N THR A 123 -5.03 -14.61 -15.70
CA THR A 123 -4.49 -13.41 -16.36
C THR A 123 -4.11 -12.32 -15.36
N TYR A 124 -4.93 -12.10 -14.34
CA TYR A 124 -4.65 -11.14 -13.28
C TYR A 124 -3.53 -11.64 -12.36
N ILE A 125 -3.51 -12.93 -12.05
CA ILE A 125 -2.43 -13.59 -11.30
C ILE A 125 -1.10 -13.47 -12.05
N ALA A 126 -1.08 -13.61 -13.38
CA ALA A 126 0.12 -13.44 -14.19
C ALA A 126 0.69 -12.02 -14.07
N CYS A 127 -0.15 -10.97 -14.17
CA CYS A 127 0.28 -9.58 -13.93
C CYS A 127 0.92 -9.42 -12.54
N LYS A 128 0.29 -10.01 -11.53
CA LYS A 128 0.74 -9.96 -10.13
C LYS A 128 2.08 -10.67 -9.92
N ASN A 129 2.25 -11.86 -10.50
CA ASN A 129 3.48 -12.63 -10.37
C ASN A 129 4.64 -11.93 -11.08
N ALA A 130 4.43 -11.44 -12.30
CA ALA A 130 5.44 -10.67 -13.04
C ALA A 130 5.90 -9.43 -12.25
N ALA A 131 4.96 -8.70 -11.65
CA ALA A 131 5.31 -7.56 -10.79
C ALA A 131 6.07 -7.98 -9.53
N SER A 132 5.65 -9.08 -8.88
CA SER A 132 6.34 -9.62 -7.70
C SER A 132 7.80 -9.99 -8.01
N ASP A 133 8.02 -10.72 -9.10
CA ASP A 133 9.34 -11.17 -9.53
C ASP A 133 10.24 -9.97 -9.88
N ALA A 134 9.68 -8.98 -10.58
CA ALA A 134 10.41 -7.76 -10.95
C ALA A 134 10.73 -6.87 -9.73
N MET A 135 9.85 -6.81 -8.72
CA MET A 135 10.15 -6.13 -7.46
C MET A 135 11.27 -6.84 -6.69
N GLU A 136 11.25 -8.18 -6.61
CA GLU A 136 12.31 -8.96 -5.96
C GLU A 136 13.66 -8.69 -6.64
N GLU A 137 13.69 -8.66 -7.97
CA GLU A 137 14.89 -8.29 -8.72
C GLU A 137 15.34 -6.85 -8.42
N ALA A 138 14.41 -5.89 -8.36
CA ALA A 138 14.73 -4.51 -8.01
C ALA A 138 15.37 -4.40 -6.61
N THR A 139 14.91 -5.21 -5.63
CA THR A 139 15.47 -5.16 -4.26
C THR A 139 16.95 -5.51 -4.20
N LYS A 140 17.49 -6.26 -5.17
CA LYS A 140 18.93 -6.57 -5.25
C LYS A 140 19.79 -5.32 -5.45
N ALA A 141 19.26 -4.30 -6.13
CA ALA A 141 19.95 -3.02 -6.36
C ALA A 141 19.88 -2.07 -5.15
N LYS A 142 19.03 -2.35 -4.15
CA LYS A 142 18.73 -1.44 -3.03
C LYS A 142 19.95 -0.98 -2.25
N ARG A 143 20.95 -1.87 -2.09
CA ARG A 143 22.14 -1.58 -1.28
C ARG A 143 23.13 -0.67 -1.99
N ASP A 144 23.21 -0.79 -3.31
CA ASP A 144 24.29 -0.21 -4.10
C ASP A 144 23.84 1.09 -4.79
N ASP A 145 22.56 1.18 -5.16
CA ASP A 145 21.99 2.36 -5.82
C ASP A 145 20.51 2.54 -5.46
N LEU A 146 20.27 3.44 -4.51
CA LEU A 146 18.93 3.74 -4.01
C LEU A 146 18.08 4.45 -5.07
N GLU A 147 18.68 5.26 -5.94
CA GLU A 147 17.96 5.95 -7.00
C GLU A 147 17.52 4.97 -8.08
N ALA A 148 18.43 4.10 -8.54
CA ALA A 148 18.09 3.03 -9.48
C ALA A 148 17.06 2.05 -8.90
N TYR A 149 17.11 1.78 -7.59
CA TYR A 149 16.08 0.99 -6.90
C TYR A 149 14.68 1.62 -7.04
N PHE A 150 14.52 2.91 -6.71
CA PHE A 150 13.23 3.58 -6.82
C PHE A 150 12.76 3.74 -8.26
N GLN A 151 13.67 3.99 -9.21
CA GLN A 151 13.33 4.02 -10.64
C GLN A 151 12.81 2.67 -11.14
N ARG A 152 13.44 1.57 -10.73
CA ARG A 152 12.97 0.21 -11.06
C ARG A 152 11.61 -0.08 -10.46
N LEU A 153 11.40 0.23 -9.18
CA LEU A 153 10.09 0.06 -8.54
C LEU A 153 8.99 0.86 -9.24
N CYS A 154 9.30 2.09 -9.68
CA CYS A 154 8.37 2.89 -10.46
C CYS A 154 7.97 2.20 -11.77
N SER A 155 8.95 1.68 -12.53
CA SER A 155 8.69 0.93 -13.77
C SER A 155 7.85 -0.32 -13.52
N VAL A 156 8.13 -1.06 -12.45
CA VAL A 156 7.36 -2.26 -12.12
C VAL A 156 5.91 -1.93 -11.79
N MET A 157 5.68 -0.83 -11.05
CA MET A 157 4.31 -0.35 -10.78
C MET A 157 3.60 0.08 -12.06
N ASP A 158 4.29 0.81 -12.94
CA ASP A 158 3.76 1.24 -14.24
C ASP A 158 3.29 0.06 -15.09
N GLU A 159 4.15 -0.96 -15.25
CA GLU A 159 3.87 -2.18 -16.00
C GLU A 159 2.74 -3.00 -15.38
N TYR A 160 2.74 -3.14 -14.05
CA TYR A 160 1.69 -3.82 -13.32
C TYR A 160 0.32 -3.19 -13.58
N LEU A 161 0.23 -1.86 -13.50
CA LEU A 161 -1.02 -1.13 -13.71
C LEU A 161 -1.50 -1.25 -15.15
N ARG A 162 -0.61 -1.15 -16.14
CA ARG A 162 -0.96 -1.39 -17.56
C ARG A 162 -1.50 -2.80 -17.78
N CYS A 163 -0.94 -3.79 -17.10
CA CYS A 163 -1.38 -5.18 -17.19
C CYS A 163 -2.78 -5.38 -16.56
N CYS A 164 -3.00 -4.82 -15.37
CA CYS A 164 -4.25 -5.02 -14.62
C CYS A 164 -5.42 -4.16 -15.11
N ARG A 165 -5.17 -2.95 -15.61
CA ARG A 165 -6.22 -2.02 -16.05
C ARG A 165 -7.28 -2.63 -16.98
N PRO A 166 -6.93 -3.24 -18.13
CA PRO A 166 -7.92 -3.80 -19.04
C PRO A 166 -8.71 -4.96 -18.42
N LEU A 167 -8.13 -5.67 -17.44
CA LEU A 167 -8.78 -6.76 -16.72
C LEU A 167 -9.82 -6.20 -15.74
N VAL A 168 -9.42 -5.23 -14.91
CA VAL A 168 -10.31 -4.59 -13.93
C VAL A 168 -11.45 -3.87 -14.64
N ASN A 169 -11.17 -3.06 -15.66
CA ASN A 169 -12.20 -2.36 -16.42
C ASN A 169 -13.24 -3.30 -17.03
N ARG A 170 -12.79 -4.44 -17.57
CA ARG A 170 -13.69 -5.41 -18.21
C ARG A 170 -14.55 -6.17 -17.22
N ARG A 171 -14.03 -6.44 -16.02
CA ARG A 171 -14.67 -7.34 -15.04
C ARG A 171 -15.43 -6.59 -13.96
N CYS A 172 -14.85 -5.50 -13.45
CA CYS A 172 -15.39 -4.71 -12.34
C CYS A 172 -15.89 -3.33 -12.74
N GLY A 173 -15.63 -2.91 -13.98
CA GLY A 173 -16.05 -1.61 -14.51
C GLY A 173 -15.01 -0.50 -14.32
N PRO A 174 -15.22 0.64 -14.99
CA PRO A 174 -14.29 1.79 -14.93
C PRO A 174 -14.23 2.43 -13.54
N GLU A 175 -15.35 2.50 -12.82
CA GLU A 175 -15.42 3.09 -11.47
C GLU A 175 -14.55 2.30 -10.46
N ALA A 176 -14.47 0.98 -10.63
CA ALA A 176 -13.56 0.13 -9.85
C ALA A 176 -12.09 0.46 -10.16
N TRP A 177 -11.76 0.80 -11.41
CA TRP A 177 -10.41 1.21 -11.78
C TRP A 177 -10.07 2.62 -11.29
N ASP A 178 -11.04 3.54 -11.26
CA ASP A 178 -10.85 4.87 -10.69
C ASP A 178 -10.47 4.78 -9.20
N LEU A 179 -11.11 3.88 -8.45
CA LEU A 179 -10.74 3.58 -7.07
C LEU A 179 -9.29 3.07 -6.96
N VAL A 180 -8.91 2.07 -7.76
CA VAL A 180 -7.53 1.54 -7.77
C VAL A 180 -6.53 2.63 -8.13
N SER A 181 -6.86 3.47 -9.10
CA SER A 181 -6.01 4.55 -9.58
C SER A 181 -5.81 5.62 -8.53
N GLN A 182 -6.88 6.08 -7.88
CA GLN A 182 -6.84 7.10 -6.83
C GLN A 182 -5.93 6.66 -5.67
N VAL A 183 -6.17 5.46 -5.10
CA VAL A 183 -5.38 4.96 -3.97
C VAL A 183 -3.91 4.76 -4.34
N THR A 184 -3.66 4.32 -5.57
CA THR A 184 -2.31 4.14 -6.08
C THR A 184 -1.59 5.47 -6.25
N MET A 185 -2.26 6.48 -6.81
CA MET A 185 -1.69 7.83 -6.95
C MET A 185 -1.37 8.45 -5.60
N ASP A 186 -2.32 8.40 -4.65
CA ASP A 186 -2.13 8.99 -3.33
C ASP A 186 -0.92 8.35 -2.63
N SER A 187 -0.81 7.02 -2.68
CA SER A 187 0.31 6.29 -2.09
C SER A 187 1.66 6.63 -2.74
N LEU A 188 1.70 6.73 -4.08
CA LEU A 188 2.94 7.00 -4.80
C LEU A 188 3.40 8.45 -4.66
N GLN A 189 2.50 9.42 -4.58
CA GLN A 189 2.86 10.81 -4.32
C GLN A 189 3.61 10.98 -3.00
N VAL A 190 3.35 10.11 -2.01
CA VAL A 190 4.03 10.15 -0.72
C VAL A 190 5.31 9.32 -0.71
N THR A 191 5.30 8.14 -1.33
CA THR A 191 6.40 7.18 -1.23
C THR A 191 7.45 7.30 -2.33
N MET A 192 7.04 7.71 -3.53
CA MET A 192 7.86 7.82 -4.74
C MET A 192 7.41 9.05 -5.56
N PRO A 193 7.60 10.29 -5.06
CA PRO A 193 7.02 11.50 -5.65
C PRO A 193 7.52 11.82 -7.07
N THR A 194 8.67 11.28 -7.47
CA THR A 194 9.25 11.42 -8.81
C THR A 194 8.75 10.36 -9.80
N CYS A 195 7.91 9.43 -9.36
CA CYS A 195 7.39 8.34 -10.18
C CYS A 195 6.20 8.80 -11.04
N GLU A 196 6.41 8.93 -12.35
CA GLU A 196 5.37 9.34 -13.29
C GLU A 196 4.63 8.16 -13.92
N ILE A 197 3.56 7.69 -13.27
CA ILE A 197 2.71 6.60 -13.79
C ILE A 197 1.32 7.06 -14.26
N ARG A 198 1.05 8.38 -14.31
CA ARG A 198 -0.28 8.92 -14.66
C ARG A 198 -0.81 8.36 -15.99
N LYS A 199 0.07 8.15 -16.98
CA LYS A 199 -0.28 7.60 -18.30
C LYS A 199 -0.76 6.15 -18.26
N SER A 200 -0.45 5.41 -17.20
CA SER A 200 -0.86 4.02 -17.01
C SER A 200 -2.13 3.90 -16.17
N LEU A 201 -2.50 4.98 -15.49
CA LEU A 201 -3.70 5.10 -14.67
C LEU A 201 -4.88 5.72 -15.44
N MET A 202 -4.61 6.68 -16.33
CA MET A 202 -5.57 7.35 -17.21
C MET A 202 -5.73 6.66 -18.54
#